data_AF-A0A2D6MWQ2-F1
#
_entry.id   AF-A0A2D6MWQ2-F1
#
_cell.length_a   1.000
_cell.length_b   1.000
_cell.length_c   1.000
_cell.angle_alpha   90.00
_cell.angle_beta   90.00
_cell.angle_gamma   90.00
#
_symmetry.space_group_name_H-M   'P 1'
#
loop_
_entity.id
_entity.type
_entity.pdbx_description
1 polymer ?
#
loop_
_entity_poly.entity_id
_entity_poly.type
_entity_poly.pdbx_seq_one_letter_code
_entity_poly.pdbx_strand_id
1 'polypeptide(L)'
;MASTMLGDEMMTWLVTGLALAAVCVPATQGLRTALCAWSATRRVSFEELQSGKVDRAGASEPLALLMLRVLQKSLREGEREGQPSDFVYDATRQYVINEYEHHYARLITMYASLLPPIGFIGTTGGMLILFLSMHLADDSLELGALAIALTSSVFALMAYAGLEAMKIRVYSRLLDALRDVEALYQKADAKREQAAGKPAKLSGAAA
;
A
#
# COMPACT_ATOMS: atom_id res chain seq x y z
N MET A 1 17.67 39.85 -30.81
CA MET A 1 18.62 39.07 -29.98
C MET A 1 18.09 38.82 -28.57
N ALA A 2 17.52 39.80 -27.85
CA ALA A 2 16.91 39.55 -26.54
C ALA A 2 15.61 38.69 -26.59
N SER A 3 14.86 38.76 -27.69
CA SER A 3 13.62 37.98 -27.88
C SER A 3 13.83 36.49 -28.18
N THR A 4 15.00 36.10 -28.70
CA THR A 4 15.32 34.69 -28.98
C THR A 4 15.83 33.97 -27.72
N MET A 5 16.61 34.63 -26.86
CA MET A 5 17.07 34.03 -25.60
C MET A 5 15.93 33.73 -24.61
N LEU A 6 14.92 34.60 -24.53
CA LEU A 6 13.72 34.36 -23.71
C LEU A 6 12.91 33.14 -24.18
N GLY A 7 12.94 32.83 -25.48
CA GLY A 7 12.25 31.66 -26.04
C GLY A 7 12.92 30.35 -25.65
N ASP A 8 14.25 30.28 -25.76
CA ASP A 8 15.02 29.08 -25.46
C ASP A 8 15.04 28.74 -23.97
N GLU A 9 15.13 29.74 -23.09
CA GLU A 9 15.01 29.52 -21.64
C GLU A 9 13.62 29.01 -21.26
N MET A 10 12.56 29.63 -21.79
CA MET A 10 11.19 29.22 -21.49
C MET A 10 10.89 27.81 -22.03
N MET A 11 11.41 27.45 -23.20
CA MET A 11 11.31 26.11 -23.76
C MET A 11 12.06 25.07 -22.91
N THR A 12 13.25 25.41 -22.42
CA THR A 12 14.04 24.52 -21.54
C THR A 12 13.33 24.27 -20.21
N TRP A 13 12.76 25.31 -19.59
CA TRP A 13 11.95 25.17 -18.38
C TRP A 13 10.69 24.34 -18.61
N LEU A 14 10.02 24.50 -19.76
CA LEU A 14 8.84 23.71 -20.12
C LEU A 14 9.17 22.24 -20.32
N VAL A 15 10.23 21.92 -21.06
CA VAL A 15 10.65 20.53 -21.32
C VAL A 15 11.10 19.86 -20.03
N THR A 16 11.90 20.57 -19.22
CA THR A 16 12.34 20.07 -17.91
C THR A 16 11.16 19.85 -16.97
N GLY A 17 10.22 20.81 -16.93
CA GLY A 17 8.99 20.71 -16.13
C GLY A 17 8.10 19.54 -16.56
N LEU A 18 7.96 19.31 -17.87
CA LEU A 18 7.18 18.20 -18.41
C LEU A 18 7.83 16.84 -18.09
N ALA A 19 9.15 16.73 -18.26
CA ALA A 19 9.89 15.51 -17.91
C ALA A 19 9.80 15.19 -16.42
N LEU A 20 9.90 16.22 -15.57
CA LEU A 20 9.79 16.08 -14.13
C LEU A 20 8.36 15.70 -13.72
N ALA A 21 7.34 16.32 -14.33
CA ALA A 21 5.94 15.94 -14.13
C ALA A 21 5.67 14.49 -14.54
N ALA A 22 6.25 14.01 -15.64
CA ALA A 22 6.08 12.64 -16.12
C ALA A 22 6.58 11.58 -15.11
N VAL A 23 7.59 11.91 -14.30
CA VAL A 23 8.08 11.03 -13.22
C VAL A 23 7.32 11.27 -11.91
N CYS A 24 7.05 12.53 -11.58
CA CYS A 24 6.38 12.90 -10.33
C CYS A 24 4.92 12.44 -10.26
N VAL A 25 4.18 12.39 -11.38
CA VAL A 25 2.80 11.92 -11.40
C VAL A 25 2.67 10.46 -10.96
N PRO A 26 3.34 9.46 -11.59
CA PRO A 26 3.26 8.08 -11.13
C PRO A 26 3.84 7.90 -9.73
N ALA A 27 4.91 8.65 -9.37
CA ALA A 27 5.48 8.59 -8.02
C ALA A 27 4.50 9.07 -6.94
N THR A 28 3.80 10.18 -7.18
CA THR A 28 2.81 10.74 -6.23
C THR A 28 1.55 9.88 -6.15
N GLN A 29 1.10 9.29 -7.27
CA GLN A 29 -0.01 8.33 -7.28
C GLN A 29 0.34 7.04 -6.53
N GLY A 30 1.55 6.50 -6.74
CA GLY A 30 2.09 5.38 -5.97
C GLY A 30 2.19 5.69 -4.47
N LEU A 31 2.66 6.90 -4.13
CA LEU A 31 2.77 7.33 -2.73
C LEU A 31 1.39 7.46 -2.09
N ARG A 32 0.42 8.07 -2.78
CA ARG A 32 -0.95 8.22 -2.29
C ARG A 32 -1.62 6.88 -2.06
N THR A 33 -1.50 5.93 -3.00
CA THR A 33 -2.06 4.59 -2.85
C THR A 33 -1.43 3.83 -1.69
N ALA A 34 -0.13 3.96 -1.49
CA ALA A 34 0.56 3.38 -0.34
C ALA A 34 0.17 4.05 0.99
N LEU A 35 -0.08 5.36 1.03
CA LEU A 35 -0.65 6.04 2.20
C LEU A 35 -2.08 5.57 2.50
N CYS A 36 -2.90 5.37 1.47
CA CYS A 36 -4.24 4.77 1.64
C CYS A 36 -4.13 3.33 2.19
N ALA A 37 -3.20 2.52 1.67
CA ALA A 37 -2.94 1.17 2.18
C ALA A 37 -2.43 1.22 3.64
N TRP A 38 -1.61 2.21 3.99
CA TRP A 38 -1.16 2.44 5.36
C TRP A 38 -2.34 2.77 6.29
N SER A 39 -3.28 3.62 5.86
CA SER A 39 -4.48 3.90 6.64
C SER A 39 -5.40 2.69 6.78
N ALA A 40 -5.52 1.87 5.72
CA ALA A 40 -6.35 0.67 5.72
C ALA A 40 -5.77 -0.47 6.58
N THR A 41 -4.45 -0.47 6.80
CA THR A 41 -3.72 -1.41 7.68
C THR A 41 -3.47 -0.83 9.08
N ARG A 42 -4.17 0.24 9.45
CA ARG A 42 -4.10 0.80 10.81
C ARG A 42 -4.58 -0.27 11.80
N ARG A 43 -3.81 -0.46 12.87
CA ARG A 43 -4.20 -1.34 13.98
C ARG A 43 -5.45 -0.74 14.64
N VAL A 44 -6.50 -1.54 14.73
CA VAL A 44 -7.75 -1.15 15.39
C VAL A 44 -7.67 -1.61 16.85
N SER A 45 -7.91 -0.68 17.77
CA SER A 45 -7.86 -1.01 19.21
C SER A 45 -9.05 -1.88 19.61
N PHE A 46 -8.88 -2.70 20.65
CA PHE A 46 -9.93 -3.57 21.19
C PHE A 46 -11.20 -2.78 21.62
N GLU A 47 -11.03 -1.53 22.06
CA GLU A 47 -12.14 -0.63 22.43
C GLU A 47 -12.92 -0.12 21.19
N GLU A 48 -12.24 0.11 20.06
CA GLU A 48 -12.89 0.48 18.79
C GLU A 48 -13.67 -0.72 18.22
N LEU A 49 -13.13 -1.93 18.36
CA LEU A 49 -13.80 -3.17 18.01
C LEU A 49 -15.08 -3.41 18.82
N GLN A 50 -15.04 -3.09 20.12
CA GLN A 50 -16.15 -3.35 21.04
C GLN A 50 -17.25 -2.28 20.98
N SER A 51 -16.89 -1.04 20.65
CA SER A 51 -17.83 0.09 20.62
C SER A 51 -18.71 0.14 19.37
N GLY A 52 -18.40 -0.62 18.31
CA GLY A 52 -19.16 -0.62 17.05
C GLY A 52 -19.21 0.75 16.34
N LYS A 53 -18.53 1.77 16.87
CA LYS A 53 -18.42 3.11 16.31
C LYS A 53 -17.16 3.19 15.47
N VAL A 54 -17.21 2.59 14.29
CA VAL A 54 -16.32 3.00 13.21
C VAL A 54 -16.97 4.23 12.61
N ASP A 55 -16.60 5.38 13.15
CA ASP A 55 -17.16 6.65 12.72
C ASP A 55 -16.94 6.83 11.21
N ARG A 56 -18.03 7.19 10.54
CA ARG A 56 -18.16 7.42 9.10
C ARG A 56 -17.37 8.67 8.71
N ALA A 57 -16.05 8.60 8.73
CA ALA A 57 -15.17 9.69 8.31
C ALA A 57 -14.29 9.25 7.14
N GLY A 58 -14.91 8.83 6.03
CA GLY A 58 -14.31 8.82 4.68
C GLY A 58 -13.07 7.93 4.43
N ALA A 59 -12.58 7.19 5.43
CA ALA A 59 -11.43 6.30 5.30
C ALA A 59 -11.90 4.85 5.09
N SER A 60 -11.25 4.15 4.17
CA SER A 60 -11.50 2.75 3.83
C SER A 60 -11.61 1.89 5.10
N GLU A 61 -12.60 1.00 5.18
CA GLU A 61 -12.79 0.10 6.32
C GLU A 61 -11.49 -0.69 6.57
N PRO A 62 -10.91 -0.63 7.79
CA PRO A 62 -9.63 -1.28 8.05
C PRO A 62 -9.76 -2.80 7.90
N LEU A 63 -8.79 -3.42 7.24
CA LEU A 63 -8.88 -4.83 6.84
C LEU A 63 -9.04 -5.81 8.01
N ALA A 64 -8.56 -5.45 9.19
CA ALA A 64 -8.77 -6.23 10.41
C ALA A 64 -10.26 -6.34 10.80
N LEU A 65 -11.04 -5.29 10.55
CA LEU A 65 -12.50 -5.31 10.76
C LEU A 65 -13.21 -6.17 9.72
N LEU A 66 -12.77 -6.07 8.47
CA LEU A 66 -13.28 -6.94 7.40
C LEU A 66 -13.07 -8.41 7.78
N MET A 67 -11.86 -8.77 8.23
CA MET A 67 -11.54 -10.11 8.72
C MET A 67 -12.46 -10.54 9.86
N LEU A 68 -12.63 -9.71 10.90
CA LEU A 68 -13.48 -10.04 12.03
C LEU A 68 -14.95 -10.19 11.65
N ARG A 69 -15.47 -9.32 10.78
CA ARG A 69 -16.87 -9.38 10.33
C ARG A 69 -17.11 -10.64 9.50
N VAL A 70 -16.22 -10.96 8.56
CA VAL A 70 -16.32 -12.17 7.74
C VAL A 70 -16.21 -13.41 8.63
N LEU A 71 -15.23 -13.44 9.53
CA LEU A 71 -15.04 -14.56 10.47
C LEU A 71 -16.27 -14.77 11.37
N GLN A 72 -16.79 -13.72 11.99
CA GLN A 72 -17.98 -13.82 12.84
C GLN A 72 -19.21 -14.29 12.06
N LYS A 73 -19.38 -13.80 10.83
CA LYS A 73 -20.48 -14.23 9.96
C LYS A 73 -20.34 -15.70 9.58
N SER A 74 -19.16 -16.11 9.13
CA SER A 74 -18.91 -17.48 8.69
C SER A 74 -18.92 -18.49 9.85
N LEU A 75 -18.48 -18.12 11.05
CA LEU A 75 -18.61 -18.99 12.22
C LEU A 75 -20.07 -19.17 12.64
N ARG A 76 -20.89 -18.10 12.59
CA ARG A 76 -22.32 -18.18 12.90
C ARG A 76 -23.10 -19.04 11.91
N GLU A 77 -22.68 -19.03 10.64
CA GLU A 77 -23.23 -19.91 9.60
C GLU A 77 -22.69 -21.34 9.72
N GLY A 78 -21.39 -21.51 10.01
CA GLY A 78 -20.71 -22.80 10.15
C GLY A 78 -21.09 -23.60 11.41
N GLU A 79 -21.48 -22.94 12.51
CA GLU A 79 -22.04 -23.60 13.71
C GLU A 79 -23.33 -24.40 13.38
N ARG A 80 -24.04 -24.05 12.30
CA ARG A 80 -25.19 -24.83 11.80
C ARG A 80 -24.79 -26.04 10.96
N GLU A 81 -23.61 -26.04 10.37
CA GLU A 81 -23.13 -27.05 9.42
C GLU A 81 -22.04 -27.97 10.00
N GLY A 82 -21.59 -27.73 11.24
CA GLY A 82 -20.57 -28.55 11.90
C GLY A 82 -19.17 -28.38 11.31
N GLN A 83 -18.89 -27.24 10.67
CA GLN A 83 -17.59 -26.97 10.05
C GLN A 83 -16.51 -26.67 11.11
N PRO A 84 -15.27 -27.18 10.93
CA PRO A 84 -14.16 -26.88 11.82
C PRO A 84 -13.79 -25.39 11.72
N SER A 85 -13.78 -24.71 12.86
CA SER A 85 -13.62 -23.27 12.94
C SER A 85 -12.23 -22.78 12.49
N ASP A 86 -11.21 -23.62 12.62
CA ASP A 86 -9.84 -23.36 12.12
C ASP A 86 -9.80 -23.22 10.59
N PHE A 87 -10.57 -24.03 9.86
CA PHE A 87 -10.64 -23.94 8.40
C PHE A 87 -11.30 -22.64 7.96
N VAL A 88 -12.39 -22.25 8.63
CA VAL A 88 -13.10 -20.99 8.36
C VAL A 88 -12.19 -19.80 8.65
N TYR A 89 -11.37 -19.88 9.71
CA TYR A 89 -10.39 -18.87 10.04
C TYR A 89 -9.33 -18.70 8.94
N ASP A 90 -8.70 -19.80 8.51
CA ASP A 90 -7.66 -19.76 7.47
C ASP A 90 -8.21 -19.24 6.14
N ALA A 91 -9.40 -19.70 5.74
CA ALA A 91 -10.10 -19.22 4.56
C ALA A 91 -10.39 -17.71 4.63
N THR A 92 -10.82 -17.22 5.80
CA THR A 92 -11.09 -15.79 6.02
C THR A 92 -9.80 -14.97 5.95
N ARG A 93 -8.72 -15.47 6.54
CA ARG A 93 -7.39 -14.84 6.48
C ARG A 93 -6.91 -14.73 5.03
N GLN A 94 -7.02 -15.81 4.26
CA GLN A 94 -6.61 -15.83 2.87
C GLN A 94 -7.47 -14.91 1.99
N TYR A 95 -8.78 -14.84 2.26
CA TYR A 95 -9.68 -13.88 1.61
C TYR A 95 -9.23 -12.43 1.83
N VAL A 96 -8.92 -12.05 3.07
CA VAL A 96 -8.51 -10.68 3.41
C VAL A 96 -7.15 -10.31 2.83
N ILE A 97 -6.20 -11.26 2.80
CA ILE A 97 -4.90 -11.06 2.14
C ILE A 97 -5.10 -10.87 0.63
N ASN A 98 -5.94 -11.68 0.00
CA ASN A 98 -6.24 -11.54 -1.42
C ASN A 98 -6.92 -10.20 -1.74
N GLU A 99 -7.84 -9.74 -0.88
CA GLU A 99 -8.48 -8.44 -1.01
C GLU A 99 -7.47 -7.28 -0.94
N TYR A 100 -6.52 -7.37 0.01
CA TYR A 100 -5.40 -6.42 0.11
C TYR A 100 -4.54 -6.40 -1.14
N GLU A 101 -4.17 -7.59 -1.63
CA GLU A 101 -3.30 -7.71 -2.80
C GLU A 101 -3.95 -7.11 -4.04
N HIS A 102 -5.26 -7.36 -4.22
CA HIS A 102 -6.02 -6.86 -5.35
C HIS A 102 -6.17 -5.33 -5.33
N HIS A 103 -6.52 -4.76 -4.17
CA HIS A 103 -6.83 -3.33 -4.06
C HIS A 103 -5.61 -2.43 -3.86
N TYR A 104 -4.52 -2.94 -3.26
CA TYR A 104 -3.38 -2.11 -2.88
C TYR A 104 -2.06 -2.62 -3.45
N ALA A 105 -1.67 -3.85 -3.15
CA ALA A 105 -0.32 -4.34 -3.48
C ALA A 105 -0.05 -4.34 -4.99
N ARG A 106 -1.05 -4.73 -5.79
CA ARG A 106 -0.95 -4.74 -7.26
C ARG A 106 -0.78 -3.34 -7.84
N LEU A 107 -1.54 -2.36 -7.34
CA LEU A 107 -1.45 -0.98 -7.80
C LEU A 107 -0.09 -0.35 -7.45
N ILE A 108 0.37 -0.54 -6.21
CA ILE A 108 1.69 -0.04 -5.78
C ILE A 108 2.79 -0.66 -6.65
N THR A 109 2.73 -1.97 -6.89
CA THR A 109 3.70 -2.67 -7.73
C THR A 109 3.65 -2.18 -9.19
N MET A 110 2.45 -1.94 -9.73
CA MET A 110 2.28 -1.39 -11.08
C MET A 110 2.94 -0.01 -11.20
N TYR A 111 2.62 0.92 -10.30
CA TYR A 111 3.24 2.26 -10.31
C TYR A 111 4.75 2.21 -10.08
N ALA A 112 5.21 1.36 -9.16
CA ALA A 112 6.64 1.15 -8.94
C ALA A 112 7.33 0.64 -10.21
N SER A 113 6.78 -0.38 -10.87
CA SER A 113 7.37 -0.98 -12.07
C SER A 113 7.42 -0.05 -13.30
N LEU A 114 6.58 1.00 -13.33
CA LEU A 114 6.59 2.00 -14.39
C LEU A 114 7.71 3.05 -14.22
N LEU A 115 8.21 3.27 -13.00
CA LEU A 115 9.22 4.30 -12.73
C LEU A 115 10.57 4.03 -13.44
N PRO A 116 11.18 2.84 -13.37
CA PRO A 116 12.46 2.60 -14.04
C PRO A 116 12.43 2.79 -15.56
N PRO A 117 11.42 2.29 -16.31
CA PRO A 117 11.29 2.58 -17.73
C PRO A 117 11.13 4.08 -18.04
N ILE A 118 10.38 4.83 -17.23
CA ILE A 118 10.25 6.28 -17.40
C ILE A 118 11.59 6.98 -17.16
N GLY A 119 12.33 6.57 -16.12
CA GLY A 119 13.70 7.05 -15.87
C GLY A 119 14.63 6.78 -17.05
N PHE A 120 14.53 5.60 -17.68
CA PHE A 120 15.30 5.25 -18.86
C PHE A 120 14.96 6.12 -20.09
N ILE A 121 13.68 6.45 -20.28
CA ILE A 121 13.25 7.41 -21.32
C ILE A 121 13.88 8.78 -21.07
N GLY A 122 13.91 9.25 -19.82
CA GLY A 122 14.56 10.49 -19.42
C GLY A 122 16.06 10.51 -19.75
N THR A 123 16.77 9.43 -19.46
CA THR A 123 18.19 9.26 -19.81
C THR A 123 18.42 9.25 -21.30
N THR A 124 17.59 8.51 -22.05
CA THR A 124 17.69 8.44 -23.51
C THR A 124 17.45 9.81 -24.13
N GLY A 125 16.45 10.55 -23.63
CA GLY A 125 16.19 11.93 -24.05
C GLY A 125 17.35 12.87 -23.74
N GLY A 126 17.90 12.83 -22.52
CA GLY A 126 19.06 13.64 -22.15
C GLY A 126 20.31 13.33 -22.99
N MET A 127 20.54 12.05 -23.30
CA MET A 127 21.62 11.64 -24.20
C MET A 127 21.43 12.13 -25.64
N LEU A 128 20.19 12.13 -26.16
CA LEU A 128 19.92 12.69 -27.49
C LEU A 128 20.20 14.20 -27.55
N ILE A 129 19.84 14.94 -26.49
CA ILE A 129 20.14 16.37 -26.39
C ILE A 129 21.66 16.58 -26.30
N LEU A 130 22.38 15.77 -25.53
CA LEU A 130 23.86 15.80 -25.47
C LEU A 130 24.48 15.63 -26.86
N PHE A 131 24.05 14.62 -27.64
CA PHE A 131 24.56 14.40 -28.99
C PHE A 131 24.27 15.56 -29.94
N LEU A 132 23.08 16.16 -29.85
CA LEU A 132 22.74 17.36 -30.61
C LEU A 132 23.59 18.57 -30.20
N SER A 133 23.83 18.74 -28.90
CA SER A 133 24.65 19.82 -28.33
C SER A 133 26.10 19.74 -28.78
N MET A 134 26.70 18.54 -28.76
CA MET A 134 28.07 18.33 -29.28
C MET A 134 28.18 18.67 -30.77
N HIS A 135 27.11 18.48 -31.55
CA HIS A 135 27.10 18.86 -32.96
C HIS A 135 26.98 20.38 -33.17
N LEU A 136 26.38 21.09 -32.21
CA LEU A 136 26.13 22.53 -32.24
C LEU A 136 27.20 23.36 -31.51
N ALA A 137 28.17 22.72 -30.83
CA ALA A 137 29.27 23.35 -30.09
C ALA A 137 28.84 24.30 -28.95
N ASP A 138 27.74 23.97 -28.26
CA ASP A 138 27.26 24.70 -27.08
C ASP A 138 27.62 23.97 -25.78
N ASP A 139 28.66 24.46 -25.07
CA ASP A 139 29.17 23.86 -23.82
C ASP A 139 28.15 23.93 -22.66
N SER A 140 27.28 24.95 -22.63
CA SER A 140 26.28 25.12 -21.57
C SER A 140 25.10 24.14 -21.68
N LEU A 141 24.73 23.76 -22.90
CA LEU A 141 23.69 22.76 -23.14
C LEU A 141 24.19 21.34 -22.80
N GLU A 142 25.48 21.08 -22.95
CA GLU A 142 26.08 19.79 -22.61
C GLU A 142 25.92 19.47 -21.12
N LEU A 143 26.32 20.39 -20.24
CA LEU A 143 26.21 20.20 -18.79
C LEU A 143 24.74 19.99 -18.35
N GLY A 144 23.82 20.76 -18.92
CA GLY A 144 22.39 20.65 -18.64
C GLY A 144 21.80 19.30 -19.05
N ALA A 145 22.14 18.84 -20.26
CA ALA A 145 21.65 17.58 -20.80
C ALA A 145 22.19 16.36 -20.03
N LEU A 146 23.46 16.40 -19.61
CA LEU A 146 24.05 15.38 -18.74
C LEU A 146 23.38 15.35 -17.35
N ALA A 147 23.13 16.51 -16.76
CA ALA A 147 22.43 16.61 -15.50
C ALA A 147 21.01 16.04 -15.59
N ILE A 148 20.25 16.35 -16.65
CA ILE A 148 18.90 15.81 -16.88
C ILE A 148 18.93 14.28 -17.06
N ALA A 149 19.89 13.76 -17.83
CA ALA A 149 20.02 12.34 -18.11
C ALA A 149 20.25 11.50 -16.83
N LEU A 150 21.11 11.99 -15.93
CA LEU A 150 21.46 11.31 -14.68
C LEU A 150 20.40 11.50 -13.59
N THR A 151 19.91 12.73 -13.40
CA THR A 151 18.95 13.02 -12.33
C THR A 151 17.62 12.30 -12.55
N SER A 152 17.18 12.14 -13.80
CA SER A 152 15.96 11.40 -14.13
C SER A 152 16.02 9.91 -13.74
N SER A 153 17.13 9.21 -14.03
CA SER A 153 17.30 7.80 -13.62
C SER A 153 17.41 7.65 -12.11
N VAL A 154 18.23 8.49 -11.47
CA VAL A 154 18.46 8.41 -10.03
C VAL A 154 17.14 8.65 -9.29
N PHE A 155 16.38 9.67 -9.69
CA PHE A 155 15.09 9.97 -9.08
C PHE A 155 14.07 8.85 -9.30
N ALA A 156 14.00 8.29 -10.51
CA ALA A 156 13.12 7.17 -10.83
C ALA A 156 13.45 5.92 -9.97
N LEU A 157 14.72 5.57 -9.82
CA LEU A 157 15.16 4.43 -9.02
C LEU A 157 14.94 4.66 -7.52
N MET A 158 15.19 5.88 -7.03
CA MET A 158 14.91 6.24 -5.63
C MET A 158 13.41 6.16 -5.33
N ALA A 159 12.56 6.66 -6.23
CA ALA A 159 11.11 6.57 -6.10
C ALA A 159 10.62 5.11 -6.15
N TYR A 160 11.17 4.30 -7.06
CA TYR A 160 10.91 2.86 -7.14
C TYR A 160 11.25 2.15 -5.82
N ALA A 161 12.47 2.35 -5.32
CA ALA A 161 12.93 1.74 -4.08
C ALA A 161 12.09 2.20 -2.88
N GLY A 162 11.69 3.47 -2.85
CA GLY A 162 10.81 4.03 -1.81
C GLY A 162 9.43 3.37 -1.79
N LEU A 163 8.81 3.19 -2.97
CA LEU A 163 7.51 2.52 -3.07
C LEU A 163 7.58 1.04 -2.69
N GLU A 164 8.60 0.32 -3.15
CA GLU A 164 8.82 -1.08 -2.78
C GLU A 164 9.07 -1.24 -1.27
N ALA A 165 9.91 -0.37 -0.67
CA ALA A 165 10.14 -0.39 0.77
C ALA A 165 8.84 -0.11 1.55
N MET A 166 8.01 0.82 1.08
CA MET A 166 6.72 1.12 1.71
C MET A 166 5.74 -0.03 1.55
N LYS A 167 5.69 -0.71 0.39
CA LYS A 167 4.89 -1.92 0.16
C LYS A 167 5.21 -2.99 1.20
N ILE A 168 6.50 -3.29 1.39
CA ILE A 168 6.97 -4.28 2.38
C ILE A 168 6.55 -3.89 3.80
N ARG A 169 6.71 -2.61 4.17
CA ARG A 169 6.31 -2.12 5.51
C ARG A 169 4.80 -2.25 5.74
N VAL A 170 3.98 -1.87 4.77
CA VAL A 170 2.51 -1.96 4.88
C VAL A 170 2.08 -3.42 4.95
N TYR A 171 2.69 -4.30 4.15
CA TYR A 171 2.42 -5.74 4.19
C TYR A 171 2.77 -6.36 5.55
N SER A 172 3.94 -6.02 6.11
CA SER A 172 4.31 -6.45 7.46
C SER A 172 3.30 -5.99 8.50
N ARG A 173 2.80 -4.76 8.41
CA ARG A 173 1.77 -4.24 9.32
C ARG A 173 0.44 -4.97 9.18
N LEU A 174 0.04 -5.33 7.95
CA LEU A 174 -1.15 -6.15 7.72
C LEU A 174 -1.00 -7.50 8.42
N LEU A 175 0.12 -8.20 8.22
CA LEU A 175 0.37 -9.50 8.84
C LEU A 175 0.31 -9.42 10.37
N ASP A 176 0.88 -8.38 10.97
CA ASP A 176 0.78 -8.16 12.42
C ASP A 176 -0.67 -7.93 12.87
N ALA A 177 -1.45 -7.13 12.14
CA ALA A 177 -2.85 -6.89 12.47
C ALA A 177 -3.70 -8.17 12.36
N LEU A 178 -3.43 -9.03 11.36
CA LEU A 178 -4.10 -10.33 11.23
C LEU A 178 -3.72 -11.29 12.37
N ARG A 179 -2.46 -11.30 12.80
CA ARG A 179 -2.00 -12.06 13.99
C ARG A 179 -2.65 -11.58 15.27
N ASP A 180 -2.85 -10.27 15.44
CA ASP A 180 -3.57 -9.73 16.59
C ASP A 180 -5.02 -10.26 16.61
N VAL A 181 -5.69 -10.35 15.45
CA VAL A 181 -7.03 -10.96 15.32
C VAL A 181 -7.00 -12.46 15.64
N GLU A 182 -5.98 -13.19 15.20
CA GLU A 182 -5.75 -14.61 15.55
C GLU A 182 -5.70 -14.83 17.06
N ALA A 183 -4.86 -14.04 17.74
CA ALA A 183 -4.67 -14.15 19.18
C ALA A 183 -5.97 -13.83 19.95
N LEU A 184 -6.81 -12.93 19.43
CA LEU A 184 -8.12 -12.64 20.00
C LEU A 184 -9.10 -13.80 19.78
N TYR A 185 -9.09 -14.40 18.60
CA TYR A 185 -9.93 -15.55 18.27
C TYR A 185 -9.60 -16.74 19.18
N GLN A 186 -8.33 -17.13 19.30
CA GLN A 186 -7.89 -18.22 20.18
C GLN A 186 -8.25 -17.98 21.66
N LYS A 187 -8.11 -16.73 22.14
CA LYS A 187 -8.54 -16.36 23.51
C LYS A 187 -10.05 -16.47 23.71
N ALA A 188 -10.84 -16.13 22.69
CA ALA A 188 -12.30 -16.23 22.76
C ALA A 188 -12.75 -17.70 22.74
N ASP A 189 -12.09 -18.53 21.92
CA ASP A 189 -12.39 -19.94 21.79
C ASP A 189 -12.02 -20.73 23.05
N ALA A 190 -10.83 -20.50 23.61
CA ALA A 190 -10.43 -21.07 24.90
C ALA A 190 -11.40 -20.71 26.04
N LYS A 191 -11.97 -19.49 26.02
CA LYS A 191 -13.03 -19.10 26.98
C LYS A 191 -14.34 -19.85 26.76
N ARG A 192 -14.73 -20.10 25.51
CA ARG A 192 -15.92 -20.90 25.17
C ARG A 192 -15.77 -22.33 25.64
N GLU A 193 -14.61 -22.96 25.39
CA GLU A 193 -14.31 -24.31 25.88
C GLU A 193 -14.34 -24.39 27.41
N GLN A 194 -13.75 -23.41 28.11
CA GLN A 194 -13.80 -23.34 29.57
C GLN A 194 -15.22 -23.17 30.12
N ALA A 195 -16.08 -22.43 29.42
CA ALA A 195 -17.49 -22.26 29.79
C ALA A 195 -18.31 -23.52 29.52
N ALA A 196 -18.04 -24.23 28.42
CA ALA A 196 -18.69 -25.48 28.06
C ALA A 196 -18.24 -26.66 28.97
N GLY A 197 -16.99 -26.65 29.42
CA GLY A 197 -16.42 -27.65 30.32
C GLY A 197 -16.75 -27.47 31.80
N LYS A 198 -17.47 -26.40 32.20
CA LYS A 198 -17.88 -26.17 33.59
C LYS A 198 -19.26 -26.78 33.81
N PRO A 199 -19.38 -27.98 34.44
CA PRO A 199 -20.70 -28.50 34.79
C PRO A 199 -21.36 -27.52 35.74
N ALA A 200 -22.60 -27.13 35.44
CA ALA A 200 -23.45 -26.40 36.36
C ALA A 200 -23.42 -27.15 37.70
N LYS A 201 -22.79 -26.56 38.72
CA LYS A 201 -22.99 -27.02 40.10
C LYS A 201 -24.48 -26.82 40.37
N LEU A 202 -25.24 -27.90 40.19
CA LEU A 202 -26.52 -28.11 40.83
C LEU A 202 -26.25 -27.92 42.33
N SER A 203 -26.49 -26.71 42.81
CA SER A 203 -26.64 -26.42 44.22
C SER A 203 -27.89 -27.18 44.66
N GLY A 204 -27.70 -28.44 45.01
CA GLY A 204 -28.64 -29.17 45.84
C GLY A 204 -28.76 -28.43 47.16
N ALA A 205 -29.81 -27.62 47.28
CA ALA A 205 -30.41 -27.31 48.56
C ALA A 205 -31.55 -28.32 48.74
N ALA A 206 -31.19 -29.49 49.24
CA ALA A 206 -32.10 -30.38 49.93
C ALA A 206 -32.14 -29.92 51.39
N ALA A 207 -33.30 -29.43 51.83
CA ALA A 207 -33.90 -29.58 53.16
C ALA A 207 -35.20 -28.78 53.20
#